data_AF-A0AAU3V048-F1
#
_entry.id   AF-A0AAU3V048-F1
#
_cell.length_a   1.000
_cell.length_b   1.000
_cell.length_c   1.000
_cell.angle_alpha   90.00
_cell.angle_beta   90.00
_cell.angle_gamma   90.00
#
_symmetry.space_group_name_H-M   'P 1'
#
loop_
_entity.id
_entity.type
_entity.pdbx_description
1 polymer ?
#
loop_
_entity_poly.entity_id
_entity_poly.type
_entity_poly.pdbx_seq_one_letter_code
_entity_poly.pdbx_strand_id
1 'polypeptide(L)'
;MGTPHLLQILTNIMEEGRWFGIVILTIGSGGILISEAFRNRLSPGRVALVAGSAIFAGVVFWILPSVINYGRVDSGTIVPDYPIGGYR
;
A
#
# COMPACT_ATOMS: atom_id res chain seq x y z
N MET A 1 24.09 -10.68 16.81
CA MET A 1 24.01 -9.21 16.65
C MET A 1 22.56 -8.83 16.86
N GLY A 2 22.23 -8.23 18.01
CA GLY A 2 20.86 -7.84 18.34
C GLY A 2 20.42 -6.69 17.45
N THR A 3 19.24 -6.78 16.86
CA THR A 3 18.62 -5.68 16.14
C THR A 3 18.48 -4.48 17.07
N PRO A 4 18.88 -3.26 16.66
CA PRO A 4 18.68 -2.07 17.50
C PRO A 4 17.18 -1.91 17.75
N HIS A 5 16.75 -2.06 19.01
CA HIS A 5 15.35 -2.10 19.41
C HIS A 5 14.51 -0.93 18.83
N LEU A 6 15.14 0.23 18.63
CA LEU A 6 14.52 1.40 18.01
C LEU A 6 14.10 1.17 16.56
N LEU A 7 14.94 0.52 15.74
CA LEU A 7 14.64 0.24 14.34
C LEU A 7 13.43 -0.69 14.23
N GLN A 8 13.37 -1.71 15.07
CA GLN A 8 12.26 -2.66 15.09
C GLN A 8 10.94 -1.99 15.49
N ILE A 9 10.97 -1.10 16.49
CA ILE A 9 9.80 -0.31 16.90
C ILE A 9 9.33 0.62 15.77
N LEU A 10 10.25 1.33 15.10
CA LEU A 10 9.93 2.20 13.97
C LEU A 10 9.30 1.44 12.81
N THR A 11 9.87 0.29 12.43
CA THR A 11 9.33 -0.55 11.35
C THR A 11 7.91 -1.03 11.69
N ASN A 12 7.70 -1.49 12.92
CA ASN A 12 6.38 -1.95 13.38
C ASN A 12 5.35 -0.80 13.37
N ILE A 13 5.71 0.40 13.87
CA ILE A 13 4.81 1.56 13.85
C ILE A 13 4.46 1.96 12.41
N MET A 14 5.43 1.93 11.49
CA MET A 14 5.18 2.22 10.09
C MET A 14 4.28 1.18 9.42
N GLU A 15 4.46 -0.11 9.72
CA GLU A 15 3.60 -1.18 9.21
C GLU A 15 2.18 -1.05 9.74
N GLU A 16 2.01 -0.88 11.05
CA GLU A 16 0.69 -0.72 11.67
C GLU A 16 -0.02 0.54 11.16
N GLY A 17 0.68 1.68 11.10
CA GLY A 17 0.15 2.92 10.54
C GLY A 17 -0.29 2.77 9.08
N ARG A 18 0.43 1.95 8.30
CA ARG A 18 0.04 1.61 6.91
C ARG A 18 -1.25 0.78 6.87
N TRP A 19 -1.35 -0.25 7.71
CA TRP A 19 -2.56 -1.08 7.81
C TRP A 19 -3.78 -0.27 8.23
N PHE A 20 -3.67 0.53 9.28
CA PHE A 20 -4.76 1.40 9.74
C PHE A 20 -5.14 2.44 8.68
N GLY A 21 -4.16 3.09 8.05
CA GLY A 21 -4.42 4.09 7.01
C GLY A 21 -5.19 3.53 5.82
N ILE A 22 -4.78 2.35 5.32
CA ILE A 22 -5.46 1.69 4.19
C ILE A 22 -6.86 1.24 4.56
N VAL A 23 -7.04 0.64 5.74
CA VAL A 23 -8.34 0.17 6.20
C VAL A 23 -9.31 1.34 6.37
N ILE A 24 -8.88 2.43 7.03
CA ILE A 24 -9.70 3.62 7.22
C ILE A 24 -10.05 4.29 5.89
N LEU A 25 -9.07 4.44 4.99
CA LEU A 25 -9.33 5.03 3.67
C LEU A 25 -10.30 4.15 2.87
N THR A 26 -10.05 2.84 2.79
CA THR A 26 -10.85 1.91 1.97
C THR A 26 -12.27 1.79 2.50
N ILE A 27 -12.45 1.60 3.80
CA ILE A 27 -13.78 1.46 4.42
C ILE A 27 -14.50 2.81 4.44
N GLY A 28 -13.80 3.89 4.80
CA GLY A 28 -14.36 5.23 4.85
C GLY A 28 -14.81 5.73 3.48
N SER A 29 -13.93 5.68 2.47
CA SER A 29 -14.27 6.09 1.11
C SER A 29 -15.27 5.13 0.47
N GLY A 30 -15.12 3.82 0.67
CA GLY A 30 -16.05 2.81 0.18
C GLY A 30 -17.46 2.99 0.74
N GLY A 31 -17.58 3.27 2.04
CA GLY A 31 -18.87 3.53 2.70
C GLY A 31 -19.57 4.78 2.14
N ILE A 32 -18.82 5.85 1.87
CA ILE A 32 -19.35 7.07 1.23
C ILE A 32 -19.87 6.75 -0.18
N LEU A 33 -19.06 6.06 -1.00
CA LEU A 33 -19.41 5.70 -2.37
C LEU A 33 -20.64 4.78 -2.43
N ILE A 34 -20.73 3.80 -1.51
CA ILE A 34 -21.90 2.93 -1.40
C ILE A 34 -23.12 3.75 -0.97
N SER A 35 -22.98 4.65 0.00
CA SER A 35 -24.08 5.52 0.47
C SER A 35 -24.62 6.45 -0.64
N GLU A 36 -23.74 7.01 -1.47
CA GLU A 36 -24.13 7.75 -2.67
C GLU A 36 -24.79 6.86 -3.72
N ALA A 37 -24.30 5.63 -3.89
CA ALA A 37 -24.86 4.71 -4.86
C ALA A 37 -26.30 4.30 -4.53
N PHE A 38 -26.61 4.08 -3.25
CA PHE A 38 -27.97 3.86 -2.77
C PHE A 38 -28.85 5.11 -2.92
N ARG A 39 -28.34 6.30 -2.57
CA ARG A 39 -29.09 7.57 -2.75
C ARG A 39 -29.46 7.83 -4.20
N ASN A 40 -28.55 7.54 -5.12
CA ASN A 40 -28.75 7.74 -6.55
C ASN A 40 -29.52 6.61 -7.25
N ARG A 41 -30.05 5.62 -6.50
CA ARG A 41 -30.73 4.42 -7.04
C ARG A 41 -29.94 3.75 -8.15
N LEU A 42 -28.62 3.68 -8.00
CA LEU A 42 -27.77 3.00 -8.99
C LEU A 42 -28.19 1.53 -9.09
N SER A 43 -28.18 1.00 -10.31
CA SER A 43 -28.51 -0.41 -10.52
C SER A 43 -27.54 -1.29 -9.72
N PRO A 44 -27.99 -2.47 -9.24
CA PRO A 44 -27.14 -3.35 -8.42
C PRO A 44 -25.79 -3.66 -9.06
N GLY A 45 -25.74 -3.77 -10.40
CA GLY A 45 -24.49 -3.97 -11.14
C GLY A 45 -23.52 -2.79 -11.04
N ARG A 46 -24.02 -1.55 -11.04
CA ARG A 46 -23.16 -0.36 -10.85
C ARG A 46 -22.63 -0.27 -9.42
N VAL A 47 -23.43 -0.63 -8.42
CA VAL A 47 -22.98 -0.69 -7.02
C VAL A 47 -21.84 -1.70 -6.85
N ALA A 48 -21.99 -2.90 -7.43
CA ALA A 48 -20.95 -3.93 -7.40
C ALA A 48 -19.65 -3.46 -8.08
N LEU A 49 -19.77 -2.74 -9.20
CA LEU A 49 -18.62 -2.22 -9.93
C LEU A 49 -17.88 -1.13 -9.13
N VAL A 50 -18.62 -0.21 -8.50
CA VAL A 50 -18.04 0.80 -7.61
C VAL A 50 -17.35 0.17 -6.41
N ALA A 51 -18.01 -0.77 -5.73
CA ALA A 51 -17.41 -1.49 -4.61
C ALA A 51 -16.16 -2.27 -5.02
N GLY A 52 -16.21 -2.98 -6.16
CA GLY A 52 -15.05 -3.70 -6.71
C GLY A 52 -13.89 -2.76 -7.04
N SER A 53 -14.19 -1.59 -7.62
CA SER A 53 -13.16 -0.58 -7.94
C SER A 53 -12.52 0.02 -6.68
N ALA A 54 -13.30 0.23 -5.61
CA ALA A 54 -12.79 0.69 -4.32
C ALA A 54 -11.86 -0.34 -3.67
N ILE A 55 -12.23 -1.62 -3.70
CA ILE A 55 -11.38 -2.71 -3.20
C ILE A 55 -10.08 -2.78 -4.00
N PHE A 56 -10.17 -2.75 -5.34
CA PHE A 56 -8.99 -2.78 -6.21
C PHE A 56 -8.05 -1.60 -5.93
N ALA A 57 -8.59 -0.39 -5.80
CA ALA A 57 -7.83 0.79 -5.43
C ALA A 57 -7.14 0.62 -4.06
N GLY A 58 -7.85 0.08 -3.06
CA GLY A 58 -7.27 -0.23 -1.75
C GLY A 58 -6.07 -1.18 -1.83
N VAL A 59 -6.18 -2.24 -2.65
CA VAL A 59 -5.07 -3.17 -2.89
C VAL A 59 -3.89 -2.49 -3.59
N VAL A 60 -4.14 -1.65 -4.60
CA VAL A 60 -3.08 -0.89 -5.29
C VAL A 60 -2.34 0.02 -4.31
N PHE A 61 -3.06 0.77 -3.48
CA PHE A 61 -2.44 1.62 -2.45
C PHE A 61 -1.69 0.81 -1.40
N TRP A 62 -2.12 -0.43 -1.13
CA TRP A 62 -1.42 -1.32 -0.20
C TRP A 62 -0.06 -1.78 -0.71
N ILE A 63 0.03 -2.19 -1.98
CA ILE A 63 1.28 -2.67 -2.56
C ILE A 63 2.24 -1.53 -2.94
N LEU A 64 1.72 -0.32 -3.17
CA LEU A 64 2.47 0.82 -3.69
C LEU A 64 3.76 1.13 -2.92
N PRO A 65 3.79 1.16 -1.56
CA PRO A 65 5.03 1.44 -0.83
C PRO A 65 6.07 0.34 -1.02
N SER A 66 5.64 -0.92 -1.12
CA SER A 66 6.53 -2.04 -1.40
C SER A 66 7.14 -1.90 -2.79
N VAL A 67 6.33 -1.54 -3.79
CA VAL A 67 6.80 -1.28 -5.17
C VAL A 67 7.78 -0.10 -5.21
N ILE A 68 7.48 0.99 -4.51
CA ILE A 68 8.39 2.15 -4.39
C ILE A 68 9.70 1.74 -3.73
N ASN A 69 9.65 0.95 -2.66
CA ASN A 69 10.85 0.45 -1.98
C ASN A 69 11.68 -0.45 -2.89
N TYR A 70 11.06 -1.37 -3.64
CA TYR A 70 11.75 -2.18 -4.64
C TYR A 70 12.44 -1.31 -5.70
N GLY A 71 11.72 -0.34 -6.28
CA GLY A 71 12.30 0.56 -7.28
C GLY A 71 13.44 1.42 -6.73
N ARG A 72 13.36 1.85 -5.46
CA ARG A 72 14.43 2.60 -4.80
C ARG A 72 15.68 1.74 -4.57
N VAL A 73 15.52 0.50 -4.13
CA VAL A 73 16.65 -0.43 -3.93
C VAL A 73 17.34 -0.68 -5.27
N ASP A 74 16.57 -1.00 -6.31
CA ASP A 74 17.07 -1.25 -7.67
C ASP A 74 17.83 -0.04 -8.23
N SER A 75 17.26 1.16 -8.11
CA SER A 75 17.91 2.41 -8.55
C SER A 75 19.17 2.74 -7.73
N GLY A 76 19.19 2.42 -6.44
CA GLY A 76 20.33 2.64 -5.55
C GLY A 76 21.46 1.61 -5.71
N THR A 77 21.20 0.47 -6.37
CA THR A 77 22.24 -0.53 -6.69
C THR A 77 22.96 -0.26 -8.02
N ILE A 78 22.46 0.68 -8.84
CA ILE A 78 23.03 1.04 -10.16
C ILE A 78 24.19 2.06 -10.05
N VAL A 79 24.70 2.36 -8.85
CA VAL A 79 26.02 3.01 -8.69
C VAL A 79 27.04 1.97 -8.21
N PRO A 80 27.71 1.25 -9.14
CA PRO A 80 28.79 0.34 -8.79
C PRO A 80 30.09 1.12 -8.62
N ASP A 81 30.43 1.49 -7.39
CA ASP A 81 31.84 1.61 -6.96
C ASP A 81 32.38 0.25 -6.45
N TYR A 82 31.80 -0.85 -6.91
CA TYR A 82 32.36 -2.18 -6.69
C TYR A 82 33.10 -2.63 -7.95
N PRO A 83 34.41 -2.96 -7.85
CA PRO A 83 35.12 -3.58 -8.96
C PRO A 83 34.42 -4.89 -9.34
N ILE A 84 34.24 -5.07 -10.65
CA ILE A 84 33.62 -6.26 -11.25
C ILE A 84 34.33 -7.51 -10.71
N GLY A 85 33.60 -8.38 -9.98
CA GLY A 85 34.13 -9.63 -9.44
C GLY A 85 33.93 -9.89 -7.95
N GLY A 86 33.31 -8.97 -7.20
CA GLY A 86 33.05 -9.14 -5.77
C GLY A 86 31.63 -9.58 -5.43
N TYR A 87 31.20 -10.78 -5.83
CA TYR A 87 29.99 -11.38 -5.27
C TYR A 87 30.37 -12.26 -4.06
N ARG A 88 29.94 -11.87 -2.87
CA ARG A 88 29.79 -12.75 -1.70
C ARG A 88 28.41 -12.53 -1.11
#